data_AF-A0A382E9I7-F1
#
_entry.id   AF-A0A382E9I7-F1
#
_cell.length_a   1.000
_cell.length_b   1.000
_cell.length_c   1.000
_cell.angle_alpha   90.00
_cell.angle_beta   90.00
_cell.angle_gamma   90.00
#
_symmetry.space_group_name_H-M   'P 1'
#
loop_
_entity.id
_entity.type
_entity.pdbx_description
1 polymer ?
#
loop_
_entity_poly.entity_id
_entity_poly.type
_entity_poly.pdbx_seq_one_letter_code
_entity_poly.pdbx_strand_id
1 'polypeptide(L)'
;VLLVLVLLLLRQNLFVMLGSVAAYAYLAFGDGMLANIVIDAWDAANKEVLLSIPLYILAGNIMARGAIAVRLIRLMRAVTAPVPGGLAIATVLSCAVFAAVTGSGTVTLLAVGAVM
;
A
#
# COMPACT_ATOMS: atom_id res chain seq x y z
N VAL A 1 2.05 21.13 10.84
CA VAL A 1 1.39 21.18 9.51
C VAL A 1 2.09 22.14 8.55
N LEU A 2 2.31 23.41 8.90
CA LEU A 2 3.08 24.37 8.06
C LEU A 2 4.47 23.85 7.66
N LEU A 3 5.17 23.20 8.58
CA LEU A 3 6.50 22.60 8.34
C LEU A 3 6.45 21.47 7.28
N VAL A 4 5.37 20.68 7.25
CA VAL A 4 5.14 19.65 6.23
C VAL A 4 4.92 20.28 4.86
N LEU A 5 4.07 21.30 4.78
CA LEU A 5 3.77 21.99 3.53
C LEU A 5 5.02 22.62 2.90
N VAL A 6 5.89 23.22 3.72
CA VAL A 6 7.16 23.80 3.26
C VAL A 6 8.11 22.71 2.72
N LEU A 7 8.26 21.59 3.42
CA LEU A 7 9.11 20.49 2.94
C LEU A 7 8.55 19.84 1.66
N LEU A 8 7.23 19.77 1.51
CA LEU A 8 6.53 19.29 0.30
C LEU A 8 6.80 20.17 -0.91
N LEU A 9 6.84 21.49 -0.71
CA LEU A 9 7.28 22.47 -1.71
C LEU A 9 8.77 22.32 -2.07
N LEU A 10 9.62 21.97 -1.10
CA LEU A 10 11.04 21.62 -1.34
C LEU A 10 11.22 20.22 -1.96
N ARG A 11 10.13 19.51 -2.29
CA ARG A 11 10.11 18.22 -3.00
C ARG A 11 10.97 17.16 -2.31
N GLN A 12 11.07 17.25 -0.99
CA GLN A 12 11.95 16.40 -0.22
C GLN A 12 11.39 14.98 -0.02
N ASN A 13 12.27 14.03 0.34
CA ASN A 13 11.88 12.64 0.52
C ASN A 13 10.93 12.46 1.71
N LEU A 14 9.95 11.56 1.58
CA LEU A 14 8.85 11.38 2.54
C LEU A 14 9.36 11.06 3.97
N PHE A 15 10.47 10.32 4.04
CA PHE A 15 11.16 10.00 5.29
C PHE A 15 11.60 11.24 6.07
N VAL A 16 12.13 12.25 5.39
CA VAL A 16 12.62 13.47 6.07
C VAL A 16 11.46 14.32 6.56
N MET A 17 10.31 14.30 5.86
CA MET A 17 9.11 14.99 6.34
C MET A 17 8.52 14.34 7.57
N LEU A 18 8.35 13.03 7.57
CA LEU A 18 7.84 12.31 8.75
C LEU A 18 8.80 12.46 9.95
N GLY A 19 10.11 12.36 9.71
CA GLY A 19 11.13 12.52 10.75
C GLY A 19 11.18 13.92 11.35
N SER A 20 11.10 14.97 10.54
CA SER A 20 11.11 16.36 11.02
C SER A 20 9.81 16.73 11.76
N VAL A 21 8.67 16.21 11.34
CA VAL A 21 7.39 16.38 12.07
C VAL A 21 7.42 15.68 13.40
N ALA A 22 7.92 14.44 13.45
CA ALA A 22 8.06 13.69 14.69
C ALA A 22 9.00 14.45 15.65
N ALA A 23 10.17 14.88 15.17
CA ALA A 23 11.11 15.67 15.97
C ALA A 23 10.47 16.98 16.48
N TYR A 24 9.73 17.70 15.65
CA TYR A 24 9.03 18.92 16.06
C TYR A 24 7.90 18.64 17.07
N ALA A 25 7.15 17.55 16.90
CA ALA A 25 6.08 17.16 17.82
C ALA A 25 6.64 16.79 19.21
N TYR A 26 7.77 16.09 19.28
CA TYR A 26 8.43 15.79 20.56
C TYR A 26 8.98 17.04 21.24
N LEU A 27 9.51 18.00 20.49
CA LEU A 27 10.00 19.26 21.06
C LEU A 27 8.87 20.18 21.55
N ALA A 28 7.67 20.09 20.96
CA ALA A 28 6.54 20.95 21.30
C ALA A 28 5.59 20.36 22.36
N PHE A 29 5.49 19.03 22.47
CA PHE A 29 4.53 18.33 23.36
C PHE A 29 5.16 17.28 24.28
N GLY A 30 6.45 16.98 24.17
CA GLY A 30 7.14 15.98 25.02
C GLY A 30 8.14 16.61 26.00
N ASP A 31 8.37 15.94 27.14
CA ASP A 31 9.30 16.34 28.21
C ASP A 31 10.80 16.30 27.83
N GLY A 32 11.15 16.40 26.54
CA GLY A 32 12.54 16.49 26.06
C GLY A 32 13.40 15.24 26.26
N MET A 33 12.83 14.14 26.75
CA MET A 33 13.58 12.91 27.01
C MET A 33 13.69 12.04 25.75
N LEU A 34 14.90 11.94 25.21
CA LEU A 34 15.25 11.09 24.04
C LEU A 34 14.86 9.61 24.21
N ALA A 35 14.67 9.15 25.46
CA ALA A 35 14.27 7.78 25.76
C ALA A 35 12.87 7.43 25.19
N ASN A 36 11.93 8.38 25.15
CA ASN A 36 10.59 8.11 24.62
C ASN A 36 10.59 7.87 23.11
N ILE A 37 11.52 8.50 22.37
CA ILE A 37 11.67 8.25 20.92
C ILE A 37 12.10 6.80 20.67
N VAL A 38 12.97 6.25 21.51
CA VAL A 38 13.44 4.86 21.38
C VAL A 38 12.32 3.87 21.68
N ILE A 39 11.49 4.14 22.69
CA ILE A 39 10.35 3.29 23.06
C ILE A 39 9.27 3.35 21.97
N ASP A 40 8.90 4.54 21.51
CA ASP A 40 7.90 4.69 20.44
C ASP A 40 8.40 4.15 19.10
N ALA A 41 9.70 4.23 18.81
CA ALA A 41 10.29 3.58 17.65
C ALA A 41 10.25 2.04 17.76
N TRP A 42 10.45 1.50 18.96
CA TRP A 42 10.34 0.07 19.22
C TRP A 42 8.89 -0.42 19.08
N ASP A 43 7.93 0.30 19.65
CA ASP A 43 6.50 -0.01 19.47
C ASP A 43 6.06 0.15 18.02
N ALA A 44 6.58 1.14 17.30
CA ALA A 44 6.32 1.30 15.88
C ALA A 44 6.87 0.13 15.05
N ALA A 45 8.07 -0.39 15.40
CA ALA A 45 8.67 -1.53 14.74
C ALA A 45 7.91 -2.84 15.03
N ASN A 46 7.30 -2.96 16.20
CA ASN A 46 6.54 -4.14 16.61
C ASN A 46 5.07 -4.11 16.15
N LYS A 47 4.66 -3.13 15.34
CA LYS A 47 3.30 -3.07 14.80
C LYS A 47 3.04 -4.24 13.86
N GLU A 48 1.89 -4.88 14.07
CA GLU A 48 1.36 -5.97 13.23
C GLU A 48 1.28 -5.58 11.73
N VAL A 49 1.19 -4.29 11.45
CA VAL A 49 1.22 -3.73 10.08
C VAL A 49 2.52 -4.05 9.36
N LEU A 50 3.69 -4.02 10.03
CA LEU A 50 4.97 -4.34 9.37
C LEU A 50 5.03 -5.80 8.95
N LEU A 51 4.46 -6.70 9.75
CA LEU A 51 4.37 -8.13 9.43
C LEU A 51 3.31 -8.43 8.35
N SER A 52 2.30 -7.57 8.23
CA SER A 52 1.28 -7.66 7.19
C SER A 52 1.85 -7.39 5.78
N ILE A 53 2.84 -6.50 5.65
CA ILE A 53 3.47 -6.17 4.35
C ILE A 53 4.04 -7.42 3.62
N PRO A 54 4.94 -8.23 4.22
CA PRO A 54 5.46 -9.42 3.55
C PRO A 54 4.38 -10.48 3.34
N LEU A 55 3.39 -10.61 4.22
CA LEU A 55 2.25 -11.51 4.02
C LEU A 55 1.39 -11.10 2.82
N TYR A 56 1.15 -9.80 2.62
CA TYR A 56 0.45 -9.31 1.43
C TYR A 56 1.26 -9.54 0.15
N ILE A 57 2.58 -9.36 0.19
CA ILE A 57 3.46 -9.68 -0.95
C ILE A 57 3.42 -11.18 -1.26
N LEU A 58 3.48 -12.03 -0.24
CA LEU A 58 3.40 -13.48 -0.38
C LEU A 58 2.05 -13.91 -0.98
N ALA A 59 0.94 -13.40 -0.44
CA ALA A 59 -0.40 -13.62 -0.97
C ALA A 59 -0.51 -13.17 -2.44
N GLY A 60 0.06 -12.01 -2.77
CA GLY A 60 0.21 -11.53 -4.13
C GLY A 60 0.91 -12.50 -5.06
N ASN A 61 2.08 -12.98 -4.64
CA ASN A 61 2.87 -13.94 -5.41
C ASN A 61 2.15 -15.27 -5.60
N ILE A 62 1.43 -15.74 -4.57
CA ILE A 62 0.60 -16.96 -4.65
C ILE A 62 -0.54 -16.77 -5.64
N MET A 63 -1.22 -15.61 -5.63
CA MET A 63 -2.30 -15.34 -6.58
C MET A 63 -1.77 -15.17 -8.01
N ALA A 64 -0.61 -14.53 -8.18
CA ALA A 64 0.03 -14.28 -9.47
C ALA A 64 0.55 -15.57 -10.13
N ARG A 65 1.24 -16.42 -9.36
CA ARG A 65 1.74 -17.72 -9.84
C ARG A 65 0.65 -18.80 -9.89
N GLY A 66 -0.39 -18.66 -9.09
CA GLY A 66 -1.52 -19.58 -9.06
C GLY A 66 -2.52 -19.33 -10.20
N ALA A 67 -3.39 -20.32 -10.46
CA ALA A 67 -4.48 -20.17 -11.43
C ALA A 67 -5.64 -19.28 -10.93
N ILE A 68 -5.57 -18.79 -9.69
CA ILE A 68 -6.65 -18.01 -9.06
C ILE A 68 -6.84 -16.68 -9.79
N ALA A 69 -5.76 -15.93 -10.05
CA ALA A 69 -5.84 -14.67 -10.77
C ALA A 69 -6.39 -14.82 -12.19
N VAL A 70 -5.92 -15.83 -12.90
CA VAL A 70 -6.40 -16.15 -14.25
C VAL A 70 -7.89 -16.49 -14.26
N ARG A 71 -8.36 -17.30 -13.31
CA ARG A 71 -9.78 -17.68 -13.20
C ARG A 71 -10.66 -16.48 -12.87
N LEU A 72 -10.18 -15.60 -11.98
CA LEU A 72 -10.93 -14.42 -11.54
C LEU A 72 -11.02 -13.37 -12.66
N ILE A 73 -9.93 -13.13 -13.39
CA ILE A 73 -9.94 -12.28 -14.59
C ILE A 73 -10.86 -12.84 -15.67
N ARG A 74 -10.85 -14.17 -15.88
CA ARG A 74 -11.75 -14.82 -16.86
C ARG A 74 -13.21 -14.65 -16.47
N LEU A 75 -13.54 -14.74 -15.19
CA LEU A 75 -14.87 -14.46 -14.67
C LEU A 75 -15.27 -13.00 -14.97
N MET A 76 -14.40 -12.04 -14.66
CA MET A 76 -14.68 -10.62 -14.91
C MET A 76 -14.87 -10.33 -16.40
N ARG A 77 -14.03 -10.91 -17.27
CA ARG A 77 -14.18 -10.81 -18.73
C ARG A 77 -15.49 -11.43 -19.23
N ALA A 78 -15.94 -12.54 -18.64
CA ALA A 78 -17.21 -13.16 -19.01
C ALA A 78 -18.41 -12.30 -18.58
N VAL A 79 -18.33 -11.66 -17.42
CA VAL A 79 -19.37 -10.75 -16.91
C VAL A 79 -19.47 -9.47 -17.76
N THR A 80 -18.34 -8.91 -18.21
CA THR A 80 -18.34 -7.68 -19.02
C THR A 80 -18.38 -7.90 -20.53
N ALA A 81 -18.39 -9.15 -21.00
CA ALA A 81 -18.47 -9.50 -22.43
C ALA A 81 -19.64 -8.83 -23.21
N PRO A 82 -20.83 -8.60 -22.63
CA PRO A 82 -21.95 -7.98 -23.35
C PRO A 82 -21.78 -6.47 -23.61
N VAL A 83 -20.83 -5.81 -22.94
CA VAL A 83 -20.72 -4.34 -22.95
C VAL A 83 -19.66 -3.90 -23.98
N PRO A 84 -19.95 -2.95 -24.89
CA PRO A 84 -18.93 -2.37 -25.76
C PRO A 84 -17.88 -1.65 -24.91
N GLY A 85 -16.60 -2.02 -25.05
CA GLY A 85 -15.52 -1.60 -24.14
C GLY A 85 -15.28 -2.55 -22.95
N GLY A 86 -15.95 -3.71 -22.92
CA GLY A 86 -15.94 -4.66 -21.81
C GLY A 86 -14.57 -5.20 -21.37
N LEU A 87 -13.54 -5.09 -22.21
CA LEU A 87 -12.16 -5.45 -21.85
C LEU A 87 -11.56 -4.47 -20.83
N ALA A 88 -11.79 -3.16 -21.01
CA ALA A 88 -11.33 -2.12 -20.08
C ALA A 88 -12.11 -2.14 -18.77
N ILE A 89 -13.39 -2.49 -18.82
CA ILE A 89 -14.19 -2.67 -17.60
C ILE A 89 -13.74 -3.93 -16.85
N ALA A 90 -13.41 -5.01 -17.57
CA ALA A 90 -12.87 -6.23 -16.98
C ALA A 90 -11.54 -5.98 -16.25
N THR A 91 -10.64 -5.15 -16.82
CA THR A 91 -9.35 -4.83 -16.18
C THR A 91 -9.55 -4.05 -14.89
N VAL A 92 -10.39 -3.01 -14.90
CA VAL A 92 -10.69 -2.19 -13.71
C VAL A 92 -11.35 -3.03 -12.63
N LEU A 93 -12.35 -3.86 -12.97
CA LEU A 93 -13.01 -4.75 -12.01
C LEU A 93 -12.04 -5.79 -11.44
N SER A 94 -11.18 -6.37 -12.28
CA SER A 94 -10.16 -7.31 -11.82
C SER A 94 -9.21 -6.63 -10.85
N CYS A 95 -8.69 -5.43 -11.19
CA CYS A 95 -7.85 -4.64 -10.29
C CYS A 95 -8.56 -4.30 -8.98
N ALA A 96 -9.84 -3.92 -9.02
CA ALA A 96 -10.62 -3.58 -7.83
C ALA A 96 -10.78 -4.79 -6.89
N VAL A 97 -11.08 -5.98 -7.42
CA VAL A 97 -11.19 -7.20 -6.60
C VAL A 97 -9.83 -7.60 -6.03
N PHE A 98 -8.77 -7.52 -6.83
CA PHE A 98 -7.42 -7.78 -6.34
C PHE A 98 -6.99 -6.80 -5.25
N ALA A 99 -7.29 -5.52 -5.41
CA ALA A 99 -7.01 -4.50 -4.41
C ALA A 99 -7.82 -4.72 -3.12
N ALA A 100 -9.08 -5.17 -3.23
CA ALA A 100 -9.92 -5.48 -2.07
C ALA A 100 -9.39 -6.66 -1.25
N VAL A 101 -8.79 -7.66 -1.91
CA VAL A 101 -8.21 -8.84 -1.22
C VAL A 101 -6.82 -8.54 -0.66
N THR A 102 -6.00 -7.82 -1.43
CA THR A 102 -4.57 -7.64 -1.10
C THR A 102 -4.28 -6.35 -0.34
N GLY A 103 -5.22 -5.41 -0.29
CA GLY A 103 -5.10 -4.12 0.42
C GLY A 103 -3.99 -3.20 -0.10
N SER A 104 -3.26 -3.60 -1.15
CA SER A 104 -2.04 -2.95 -1.61
C SER A 104 -1.96 -2.89 -3.13
N GLY A 105 -1.80 -1.68 -3.66
CA GLY A 105 -1.71 -1.43 -5.10
C GLY A 105 -0.48 -2.08 -5.74
N THR A 106 0.65 -2.18 -5.05
CA THR A 106 1.88 -2.82 -5.59
C THR A 106 1.68 -4.32 -5.80
N VAL A 107 0.91 -4.95 -4.91
CA VAL A 107 0.57 -6.37 -4.99
C VAL A 107 -0.41 -6.63 -6.13
N THR A 108 -1.39 -5.74 -6.30
CA THR A 108 -2.35 -5.79 -7.41
C THR A 108 -1.62 -5.70 -8.76
N LEU A 109 -0.64 -4.80 -8.87
CA LEU A 109 0.18 -4.59 -10.07
C LEU A 109 0.98 -5.84 -10.45
N LEU A 110 1.60 -6.49 -9.46
CA LEU A 110 2.34 -7.74 -9.67
C LEU A 110 1.42 -8.89 -10.14
N ALA A 111 0.23 -9.03 -9.53
CA ALA A 111 -0.66 -10.13 -9.84
C ALA A 111 -1.42 -9.95 -11.17
N VAL A 112 -2.00 -8.78 -11.39
CA VAL A 112 -2.76 -8.50 -12.62
C VAL A 112 -1.82 -8.26 -13.80
N GLY A 113 -0.70 -7.54 -13.59
CA GLY A 113 0.29 -7.27 -14.63
C GLY A 113 1.05 -8.50 -15.11
N ALA A 114 1.08 -9.60 -14.35
CA ALA A 114 1.64 -10.87 -14.81
C ALA A 114 0.66 -11.71 -15.66
N VAL A 115 -0.64 -11.40 -15.62
CA VAL A 115 -1.71 -12.23 -16.21
C VAL A 115 -2.38 -11.56 -17.42
N MET A 116 -2.44 -10.23 -17.43
CA MET A 116 -2.89 -9.41 -18.57
C MET A 116 -1.78 -9.28 -19.60
#